data_AF-A0A291QD00-F1
#
_entry.id   AF-A0A291QD00-F1
#
_cell.length_a   1.000
_cell.length_b   1.000
_cell.length_c   1.000
_cell.angle_alpha   90.00
_cell.angle_beta   90.00
_cell.angle_gamma   90.00
#
_symmetry.space_group_name_H-M   'P 1'
#
loop_
_entity.id
_entity.type
_entity.pdbx_description
1 polymer ?
#
loop_
_entity_poly.entity_id
_entity_poly.type
_entity_poly.pdbx_seq_one_letter_code
_entity_poly.pdbx_strand_id
1 'polypeptide(L)'
;MESVYYVAAVLAVVTLAASMLSVRLGLSVAIIEICLGVAVGNTLHLTAPQWLVFLAGFGSVVLTFLAGAEVDPDEFRATWRASVLIGIASFAAPFAGVIALCRYGFDWAWKAAEIGGTALSTTSLAVVYAVLVETGLNATRLGKLIMSATFVTDLATVLALSILFVRPSWWLLPFIAASLTLIVAMPRLEHWFFTQYGDRVIEPEIKGAFAALLLLMWLGEKAHSHAVLPAFLLGLALSRAFARHRPTQQRFRVVAFALLTPFFFLRSGMNVSLPLVIANLGLLGALLAAKLALKSVAVHPLARRYAAPHAPFTTLLMSTGLTFGTISATYGYTAGIVTKAQFSVLVTVVVLTAVLPTAIAQRFFHPHHAPSEERPAAASPAAVPDSAEPAPEQNRPPR
;
A
#
# COMPACT_ATOMS: atom_id res chain seq x y z
N MET A 1 10.34 -21.11 -27.47
CA MET A 1 9.33 -20.28 -26.79
C MET A 1 8.91 -21.04 -25.55
N GLU A 2 9.12 -20.50 -24.36
CA GLU A 2 8.61 -21.15 -23.14
C GLU A 2 7.09 -21.22 -23.21
N SER A 3 6.51 -22.34 -22.77
CA SER A 3 5.06 -22.49 -22.71
C SER A 3 4.48 -21.42 -21.77
N VAL A 4 3.43 -20.72 -22.22
CA VAL A 4 2.71 -19.71 -21.43
C VAL A 4 2.26 -20.30 -20.08
N TYR A 5 1.85 -21.57 -20.09
CA TYR A 5 1.43 -22.30 -18.89
C TYR A 5 2.60 -22.69 -17.99
N TYR A 6 3.80 -22.91 -18.54
CA TYR A 6 4.99 -23.16 -17.73
C TYR A 6 5.34 -21.93 -16.89
N VAL A 7 5.38 -20.75 -17.52
CA VAL A 7 5.63 -19.49 -16.79
C VAL A 7 4.54 -19.26 -15.73
N ALA A 8 3.27 -19.48 -16.06
CA ALA A 8 2.17 -19.34 -15.11
C ALA A 8 2.29 -20.33 -13.92
N ALA A 9 2.64 -21.59 -14.18
CA ALA A 9 2.82 -22.61 -13.16
C ALA A 9 3.98 -22.27 -12.21
N VAL A 10 5.13 -21.85 -12.76
CA VAL A 10 6.28 -21.40 -11.96
C VAL A 10 5.89 -20.24 -11.07
N LEU A 11 5.25 -19.20 -11.63
CA LEU A 11 4.84 -18.03 -10.84
C LEU A 11 3.82 -18.39 -9.76
N ALA A 12 2.86 -19.27 -10.04
CA ALA A 12 1.89 -19.73 -9.05
C ALA A 12 2.55 -20.48 -7.88
N VAL A 13 3.49 -21.39 -8.18
CA VAL A 13 4.26 -22.10 -7.15
C VAL A 13 5.10 -21.13 -6.33
N VAL A 14 5.73 -20.15 -6.98
CA VAL A 14 6.54 -19.13 -6.32
C VAL A 14 5.68 -18.23 -5.43
N THR A 15 4.49 -17.81 -5.85
CA THR A 15 3.54 -17.06 -5.03
C THR A 15 3.08 -17.85 -3.80
N LEU A 16 2.79 -19.15 -3.95
CA LEU A 16 2.45 -20.01 -2.82
C LEU A 16 3.63 -20.13 -1.85
N ALA A 17 4.84 -20.36 -2.36
CA ALA A 17 6.05 -20.40 -1.56
C ALA A 17 6.30 -19.06 -0.84
N ALA A 18 6.04 -17.93 -1.49
CA ALA A 18 6.14 -16.60 -0.90
C ALA A 18 5.22 -16.47 0.31
N SER A 19 3.98 -16.92 0.18
CA SER A 19 2.97 -16.89 1.25
C SER A 19 3.35 -17.80 2.43
N MET A 20 3.84 -19.01 2.16
CA MET A 20 4.30 -19.91 3.22
C MET A 20 5.52 -19.34 3.95
N LEU A 21 6.46 -18.75 3.22
CA LEU A 21 7.67 -18.18 3.78
C LEU A 21 7.39 -16.88 4.53
N SER A 22 6.45 -16.06 4.08
CA SER A 22 6.06 -14.82 4.78
C SER A 22 5.51 -15.11 6.18
N VAL A 23 4.68 -16.13 6.32
CA VAL A 23 4.16 -16.59 7.62
C VAL A 23 5.28 -17.09 8.52
N ARG A 24 6.24 -17.85 7.98
CA ARG A 24 7.37 -18.39 8.76
C ARG A 24 8.36 -17.31 9.21
N LEU A 25 8.60 -16.31 8.37
CA LEU A 25 9.57 -15.24 8.64
C LEU A 25 8.99 -14.03 9.38
N GLY A 26 7.65 -13.93 9.49
CA GLY A 26 7.00 -12.74 10.05
C GLY A 26 7.27 -11.48 9.23
N LEU A 27 7.37 -11.62 7.90
CA LEU A 27 7.59 -10.51 6.96
C LEU A 27 6.37 -10.33 6.06
N SER A 28 6.16 -9.11 5.57
CA SER A 28 5.13 -8.84 4.57
C SER A 28 5.33 -9.71 3.33
N VAL A 29 4.26 -10.37 2.86
CA VAL A 29 4.31 -11.24 1.69
C VAL A 29 4.87 -10.53 0.45
N ALA A 30 4.58 -9.24 0.28
CA ALA A 30 5.09 -8.42 -0.81
C ALA A 30 6.64 -8.34 -0.83
N ILE A 31 7.29 -8.33 0.34
CA ILE A 31 8.76 -8.35 0.44
C ILE A 31 9.28 -9.69 -0.10
N ILE A 32 8.65 -10.79 0.32
CA ILE A 32 9.04 -12.14 -0.10
C ILE A 32 8.79 -12.35 -1.60
N GLU A 33 7.66 -11.86 -2.12
CA GLU A 33 7.33 -11.90 -3.55
C GLU A 33 8.36 -11.14 -4.40
N ILE A 34 8.81 -9.95 -3.97
CA ILE A 34 9.89 -9.25 -4.67
C ILE A 34 11.18 -10.09 -4.61
N CYS A 35 11.58 -10.59 -3.43
CA CYS A 35 12.80 -11.37 -3.26
C CYS A 35 12.81 -12.66 -4.11
N LEU A 36 11.69 -13.39 -4.14
CA LEU A 36 11.56 -14.59 -4.98
C LEU A 36 11.48 -14.22 -6.46
N GLY A 37 10.87 -13.08 -6.81
CA GLY A 37 10.91 -12.52 -8.16
C GLY A 37 12.36 -12.25 -8.61
N VAL A 38 13.20 -11.67 -7.74
CA VAL A 38 14.64 -11.46 -8.00
C VAL A 38 15.31 -12.81 -8.25
N ALA A 39 15.08 -13.81 -7.39
CA ALA A 39 15.66 -15.14 -7.56
C ALA A 39 15.27 -15.76 -8.91
N VAL A 40 13.97 -15.75 -9.25
CA VAL A 40 13.45 -16.25 -10.53
C VAL A 40 14.07 -15.50 -11.71
N GLY A 41 14.10 -14.17 -11.67
CA GLY A 41 14.62 -13.35 -12.77
C GLY A 41 16.12 -13.52 -13.04
N ASN A 42 16.93 -13.77 -11.99
CA ASN A 42 18.38 -13.92 -12.11
C ASN A 42 18.84 -15.38 -12.32
N THR A 43 17.98 -16.37 -12.08
CA THR A 43 18.34 -17.80 -12.23
C THR A 43 17.68 -18.43 -13.44
N LEU A 44 16.35 -18.30 -13.55
CA LEU A 44 15.55 -18.93 -14.61
C LEU A 44 15.50 -18.07 -15.88
N HIS A 45 15.88 -16.79 -15.81
CA HIS A 45 15.90 -15.85 -16.94
C HIS A 45 14.57 -15.80 -17.73
N LEU A 46 13.45 -16.04 -17.04
CA LEU A 46 12.12 -16.06 -17.65
C LEU A 46 11.79 -14.69 -18.24
N THR A 47 11.39 -14.67 -19.52
CA THR A 47 10.86 -13.46 -20.15
C THR A 47 9.43 -13.21 -19.68
N ALA A 48 9.12 -12.01 -19.22
CA ALA A 48 7.76 -11.66 -18.79
C ALA A 48 6.80 -11.65 -19.99
N PRO A 49 5.82 -12.57 -20.07
CA PRO A 49 4.83 -12.59 -21.14
C PRO A 49 3.85 -11.41 -21.02
N GLN A 50 3.17 -11.04 -22.10
CA GLN A 50 2.26 -9.89 -22.12
C GLN A 50 1.14 -9.98 -21.07
N TRP A 51 0.60 -11.17 -20.81
CA TRP A 51 -0.42 -11.36 -19.77
C TRP A 51 0.12 -11.03 -18.37
N LEU A 52 1.40 -11.33 -18.09
CA LEU A 52 2.03 -11.00 -16.81
C LEU A 52 2.24 -9.49 -16.68
N VAL A 53 2.63 -8.83 -17.77
CA VAL A 53 2.75 -7.37 -17.82
C VAL A 53 1.40 -6.71 -17.53
N PHE A 54 0.32 -7.21 -18.14
CA PHE A 54 -1.04 -6.74 -17.89
C PHE A 54 -1.47 -6.95 -16.44
N LEU A 55 -1.36 -8.18 -15.91
CA LEU A 55 -1.75 -8.49 -14.53
C LEU A 55 -0.95 -7.68 -13.50
N ALA A 56 0.35 -7.50 -13.73
CA ALA A 56 1.19 -6.67 -12.86
C ALA A 56 0.79 -5.20 -12.89
N GLY A 57 0.52 -4.64 -14.08
CA GLY A 57 0.07 -3.25 -14.23
C GLY A 57 -1.32 -3.03 -13.62
N PHE A 58 -2.24 -3.97 -13.81
CA PHE A 58 -3.55 -3.93 -13.17
C PHE A 58 -3.44 -4.08 -11.66
N GLY A 59 -2.59 -5.00 -11.18
CA GLY A 59 -2.29 -5.20 -9.77
C GLY A 59 -1.74 -3.95 -9.09
N SER A 60 -0.83 -3.19 -9.73
CA SER A 60 -0.35 -1.92 -9.15
C SER A 60 -1.46 -0.87 -9.01
N VAL A 61 -2.39 -0.81 -9.97
CA VAL A 61 -3.52 0.13 -9.92
C VAL A 61 -4.53 -0.29 -8.86
N VAL A 62 -4.82 -1.58 -8.75
CA VAL A 62 -5.70 -2.14 -7.70
C VAL A 62 -5.09 -1.93 -6.30
N LEU A 63 -3.78 -2.12 -6.12
CA LEU A 63 -3.07 -1.80 -4.88
C LEU A 63 -3.19 -0.32 -4.52
N THR A 64 -3.04 0.55 -5.52
CA THR A 64 -3.15 2.00 -5.32
C THR A 64 -4.57 2.40 -4.92
N PHE A 65 -5.58 1.79 -5.56
CA PHE A 65 -6.98 1.96 -5.18
C PHE A 65 -7.25 1.50 -3.75
N LEU A 66 -6.75 0.32 -3.37
CA LEU A 66 -6.89 -0.21 -2.02
C LEU A 66 -6.25 0.69 -0.97
N ALA A 67 -5.06 1.24 -1.26
CA ALA A 67 -4.41 2.18 -0.35
C ALA A 67 -5.27 3.43 -0.08
N GLY A 68 -5.98 3.93 -1.09
CA GLY A 68 -6.97 5.01 -0.90
C GLY A 68 -8.22 4.54 -0.15
N ALA A 69 -8.73 3.35 -0.46
CA ALA A 69 -9.94 2.80 0.15
C ALA A 69 -9.77 2.38 1.62
N GLU A 70 -8.54 2.16 2.07
CA GLU A 70 -8.20 1.84 3.46
C GLU A 70 -8.16 3.06 4.40
N VAL A 71 -8.34 4.27 3.85
CA VAL A 71 -8.29 5.51 4.63
C VAL A 71 -9.55 5.68 5.46
N ASP A 72 -9.37 5.82 6.77
CA ASP A 72 -10.44 6.23 7.68
C ASP A 72 -10.52 7.77 7.75
N PRO A 73 -11.55 8.40 7.15
CA PRO A 73 -11.63 9.86 7.11
C PRO A 73 -11.89 10.48 8.49
N ASP A 74 -12.50 9.74 9.39
CA ASP A 74 -12.89 10.25 10.71
C ASP A 74 -11.66 10.22 11.65
N GLU A 75 -10.84 9.18 11.55
CA GLU A 75 -9.53 9.13 12.22
C GLU A 75 -8.53 10.15 11.66
N PHE A 76 -8.54 10.35 10.33
CA PHE A 76 -7.74 11.40 9.71
C PHE A 76 -8.12 12.78 10.22
N ARG A 77 -9.43 13.09 10.32
CA ARG A 77 -9.92 14.36 10.87
C ARG A 77 -9.50 14.56 12.32
N ALA A 78 -9.48 13.51 13.14
CA ALA A 78 -9.06 13.60 14.53
C ALA A 78 -7.56 13.95 14.70
N THR A 79 -6.72 13.57 13.74
CA THR A 79 -5.25 13.72 13.81
C THR A 79 -4.66 14.65 12.75
N TRP A 80 -5.50 15.35 11.97
CA TRP A 80 -5.13 15.98 10.70
C TRP A 80 -3.87 16.85 10.76
N ARG A 81 -3.71 17.69 11.80
CA ARG A 81 -2.55 18.59 11.93
C ARG A 81 -1.25 17.80 12.02
N ALA A 82 -1.21 16.80 12.90
CA ALA A 82 -0.04 15.98 13.11
C ALA A 82 0.23 15.10 11.88
N SER A 83 -0.81 14.49 11.33
CA SER A 83 -0.74 13.62 10.14
C SER A 83 -0.24 14.37 8.91
N VAL A 84 -0.72 15.58 8.66
CA VAL A 84 -0.29 16.42 7.54
C VAL A 84 1.16 16.86 7.70
N LEU A 85 1.55 17.37 8.88
CA LEU A 85 2.92 17.82 9.12
C LEU A 85 3.91 16.66 9.01
N ILE A 86 3.65 15.54 9.68
CA ILE A 86 4.51 14.36 9.64
C ILE A 86 4.55 13.80 8.22
N GLY A 87 3.40 13.64 7.57
CA GLY A 87 3.30 13.05 6.23
C GLY A 87 3.98 13.88 5.14
N ILE A 88 3.82 15.20 5.16
CA ILE A 88 4.51 16.10 4.22
C ILE A 88 6.01 16.12 4.51
N ALA A 89 6.45 16.22 5.77
CA ALA A 89 7.87 16.19 6.10
C ALA A 89 8.53 14.85 5.70
N SER A 90 7.81 13.76 5.96
CA SER A 90 8.14 12.39 5.55
C SER A 90 8.31 12.27 4.03
N PHE A 91 7.52 12.97 3.23
CA PHE A 91 7.65 12.97 1.77
C PHE A 91 8.72 13.96 1.28
N ALA A 92 8.60 15.23 1.62
CA ALA A 92 9.31 16.34 0.99
C ALA A 92 10.83 16.29 1.23
N ALA A 93 11.26 15.95 2.45
CA ALA A 93 12.69 15.93 2.77
C ALA A 93 13.45 14.83 2.02
N PRO A 94 13.04 13.55 2.04
CA PRO A 94 13.67 12.55 1.17
C PRO A 94 13.46 12.83 -0.31
N PHE A 95 12.31 13.35 -0.74
CA PHE A 95 12.06 13.67 -2.16
C PHE A 95 13.11 14.65 -2.68
N ALA A 96 13.27 15.81 -2.04
CA ALA A 96 14.23 16.81 -2.45
C ALA A 96 15.69 16.36 -2.25
N GLY A 97 16.00 15.75 -1.10
CA GLY A 97 17.37 15.35 -0.79
C GLY A 97 17.88 14.19 -1.65
N VAL A 98 17.02 13.21 -1.98
CA VAL A 98 17.38 12.13 -2.90
C VAL A 98 17.47 12.65 -4.34
N ILE A 99 16.61 13.58 -4.78
CA ILE A 99 16.77 14.23 -6.08
C ILE A 99 18.14 14.92 -6.16
N ALA A 100 18.50 15.70 -5.14
CA ALA A 100 19.78 16.37 -5.09
C ALA A 100 20.95 15.37 -5.11
N LEU A 101 20.88 14.29 -4.34
CA LEU A 101 21.91 13.24 -4.32
C LEU A 101 22.02 12.53 -5.68
N CYS A 102 20.91 12.11 -6.28
CA CYS A 102 20.90 11.47 -7.60
C CYS A 102 21.44 12.41 -8.67
N ARG A 103 21.01 13.67 -8.69
CA ARG A 103 21.39 14.64 -9.72
C ARG A 103 22.84 15.10 -9.58
N TYR A 104 23.27 15.51 -8.38
CA TYR A 104 24.57 16.14 -8.16
C TYR A 104 25.64 15.18 -7.66
N GLY A 105 25.25 14.10 -6.97
CA GLY A 105 26.17 13.08 -6.47
C GLY A 105 26.47 11.95 -7.46
N PHE A 106 25.50 11.61 -8.32
CA PHE A 106 25.60 10.46 -9.24
C PHE A 106 25.30 10.80 -10.70
N ASP A 107 25.12 12.08 -11.02
CA ASP A 107 24.84 12.60 -12.37
C ASP A 107 23.67 11.92 -13.09
N TRP A 108 22.61 11.57 -12.35
CA TRP A 108 21.40 11.07 -12.97
C TRP A 108 20.71 12.18 -13.74
N ALA A 109 20.12 11.84 -14.90
CA ALA A 109 19.22 12.74 -15.61
C ALA A 109 18.09 13.23 -14.69
N TRP A 110 17.62 14.47 -14.89
CA TRP A 110 16.61 15.10 -14.02
C TRP A 110 15.39 14.21 -13.76
N LYS A 111 14.77 13.67 -14.81
CA LYS A 111 13.63 12.76 -14.67
C LYS A 111 13.96 11.48 -13.90
N ALA A 112 15.16 10.94 -14.07
CA ALA A 112 15.61 9.77 -13.32
C ALA A 112 15.81 10.11 -11.83
N ALA A 113 16.40 11.27 -11.52
CA ALA A 113 16.56 11.75 -10.16
C ALA A 113 15.21 12.00 -9.48
N GLU A 114 14.24 12.56 -10.20
CA GLU A 114 12.85 12.76 -9.72
C GLU A 114 12.15 11.42 -9.44
N ILE A 115 12.33 10.40 -10.28
CA ILE A 115 11.85 9.05 -9.99
C ILE A 115 12.54 8.48 -8.75
N GLY A 116 13.85 8.67 -8.60
CA GLY A 116 14.60 8.25 -7.41
C GLY A 116 14.07 8.91 -6.14
N GLY A 117 13.86 10.22 -6.16
CA GLY A 117 13.27 10.98 -5.06
C GLY A 117 11.86 10.51 -4.71
N THR A 118 11.02 10.32 -5.73
CA THR A 118 9.64 9.82 -5.55
C THR A 118 9.65 8.40 -4.96
N ALA A 119 10.51 7.51 -5.46
CA ALA A 119 10.57 6.13 -5.00
C ALA A 119 11.03 6.01 -3.54
N LEU A 120 12.00 6.84 -3.13
CA LEU A 120 12.61 6.77 -1.80
C LEU A 120 11.93 7.67 -0.76
N SER A 121 11.03 8.57 -1.15
CA SER A 121 10.23 9.39 -0.24
C SER A 121 8.97 8.71 0.30
N THR A 122 8.63 7.54 -0.23
CA THR A 122 7.40 6.81 0.16
C THR A 122 7.47 6.21 1.55
N THR A 123 6.29 5.93 2.11
CA THR A 123 6.10 5.13 3.32
C THR A 123 5.05 4.07 3.02
N SER A 124 5.26 2.80 3.39
CA SER A 124 4.38 1.71 3.00
C SER A 124 3.25 1.54 4.01
N LEU A 125 2.05 1.99 3.64
CA LEU A 125 0.85 1.77 4.46
C LEU A 125 0.65 0.29 4.80
N ALA A 126 0.87 -0.60 3.83
CA ALA A 126 0.69 -2.04 4.03
C ALA A 126 1.68 -2.64 5.05
N VAL A 127 2.96 -2.25 5.02
CA VAL A 127 3.96 -2.73 5.99
C VAL A 127 3.68 -2.14 7.36
N VAL A 128 3.41 -0.83 7.44
CA VAL A 128 3.06 -0.15 8.68
C VAL A 128 1.81 -0.76 9.30
N TYR A 129 0.76 -0.98 8.52
CA TYR A 129 -0.49 -1.57 8.99
C TYR A 129 -0.30 -2.99 9.52
N ALA A 130 0.43 -3.85 8.80
CA ALA A 130 0.74 -5.20 9.26
C ALA A 130 1.42 -5.18 10.63
N VAL A 131 2.44 -4.33 10.78
CA VAL A 131 3.17 -4.17 12.04
C VAL A 131 2.27 -3.66 13.16
N LEU A 132 1.41 -2.67 12.90
CA LEU A 132 0.49 -2.14 13.90
C LEU A 132 -0.60 -3.17 14.30
N VAL A 133 -1.04 -4.02 13.38
CA VAL A 133 -2.01 -5.08 13.67
C VAL A 133 -1.38 -6.20 14.48
N GLU A 134 -0.19 -6.67 14.09
CA GLU A 134 0.57 -7.71 14.79
C GLU A 134 0.92 -7.31 16.23
N THR A 135 1.15 -6.02 16.46
CA THR A 135 1.45 -5.46 17.79
C THR A 135 0.22 -5.00 18.57
N GLY A 136 -0.97 -5.07 17.98
CA GLY A 136 -2.22 -4.55 18.56
C GLY A 136 -2.25 -3.02 18.74
N LEU A 137 -1.36 -2.29 18.07
CA LEU A 137 -1.29 -0.83 18.11
C LEU A 137 -2.25 -0.16 17.12
N ASN A 138 -2.80 -0.90 16.15
CA ASN A 138 -3.68 -0.37 15.09
C ASN A 138 -4.92 0.37 15.64
N ALA A 139 -5.45 -0.04 16.79
CA ALA A 139 -6.59 0.62 17.42
C ALA A 139 -6.21 1.84 18.30
N THR A 140 -4.93 2.02 18.62
CA THR A 140 -4.46 3.08 19.51
C THR A 140 -4.37 4.43 18.81
N ARG A 141 -4.38 5.53 19.56
CA ARG A 141 -4.16 6.88 19.01
C ARG A 141 -2.83 7.00 18.25
N LEU A 142 -1.78 6.32 18.73
CA LEU A 142 -0.48 6.26 18.07
C LEU A 142 -0.59 5.57 16.71
N GLY A 143 -1.22 4.39 16.64
CA GLY A 143 -1.42 3.66 15.40
C GLY A 143 -2.22 4.45 14.37
N LYS A 144 -3.33 5.06 14.80
CA LYS A 144 -4.17 5.92 13.94
C LYS A 144 -3.42 7.13 13.37
N LEU A 145 -2.57 7.76 14.19
CA LEU A 145 -1.70 8.86 13.76
C LEU A 145 -0.69 8.39 12.70
N ILE A 146 -0.02 7.27 12.94
CA ILE A 146 0.99 6.70 12.03
C ILE A 146 0.33 6.32 10.69
N MET A 147 -0.83 5.66 10.71
CA MET A 147 -1.60 5.32 9.52
C MET A 147 -2.02 6.58 8.74
N SER A 148 -2.57 7.57 9.43
CA SER A 148 -3.00 8.84 8.83
C SER A 148 -1.84 9.64 8.23
N ALA A 149 -0.68 9.66 8.88
CA ALA A 149 0.52 10.30 8.36
C ALA A 149 1.07 9.57 7.13
N THR A 150 1.04 8.24 7.14
CA THR A 150 1.44 7.41 5.98
C THR A 150 0.56 7.68 4.78
N PHE A 151 -0.75 7.77 4.98
CA PHE A 151 -1.70 8.14 3.93
C PHE A 151 -1.34 9.49 3.26
N VAL A 152 -0.95 10.51 4.05
CA VAL A 152 -0.53 11.81 3.49
C VAL A 152 0.75 11.66 2.66
N THR A 153 1.72 10.87 3.13
CA THR A 153 2.94 10.57 2.35
C THR A 153 2.61 9.87 1.03
N ASP A 154 1.67 8.92 1.04
CA ASP A 154 1.23 8.21 -0.16
C ASP A 154 0.51 9.13 -1.14
N LEU A 155 -0.40 9.98 -0.66
CA LEU A 155 -1.07 10.99 -1.48
C LEU A 155 -0.05 11.93 -2.14
N ALA A 156 0.92 12.43 -1.38
CA ALA A 156 1.99 13.29 -1.91
C ALA A 156 2.83 12.56 -2.98
N THR A 157 3.13 11.28 -2.76
CA THR A 157 3.87 10.44 -3.72
C THR A 157 3.11 10.27 -5.01
N VAL A 158 1.83 9.91 -4.93
CA VAL A 158 0.98 9.68 -6.09
C VAL A 158 0.75 10.96 -6.90
N LEU A 159 0.62 12.10 -6.21
CA LEU A 159 0.60 13.42 -6.84
C LEU A 159 1.92 13.71 -7.58
N ALA A 160 3.06 13.52 -6.92
CA ALA A 160 4.38 13.74 -7.52
C ALA A 160 4.59 12.85 -8.76
N LEU A 161 4.24 11.56 -8.67
CA LEU A 161 4.32 10.64 -9.80
C LEU A 161 3.43 11.10 -10.95
N SER A 162 2.20 11.56 -10.66
CA SER A 162 1.28 12.01 -11.70
C SER A 162 1.76 13.27 -12.40
N ILE A 163 2.34 14.21 -11.66
CA ILE A 163 2.97 15.41 -12.23
C ILE A 163 4.19 15.04 -13.07
N LEU A 164 4.98 14.04 -12.65
CA LEU A 164 6.18 13.63 -13.37
C LEU A 164 5.88 13.04 -14.75
N PHE A 165 4.76 12.33 -14.86
CA PHE A 165 4.38 11.62 -16.06
C PHE A 165 3.39 12.38 -16.94
N VAL A 166 2.80 13.47 -16.46
CA VAL A 166 1.85 14.24 -17.25
C VAL A 166 2.52 14.78 -18.51
N ARG A 167 1.88 14.57 -19.66
CA ARG A 167 2.27 15.16 -20.94
C ARG A 167 1.05 15.82 -21.58
N PRO A 168 1.20 16.98 -22.23
CA PRO A 168 0.12 17.58 -22.99
C PRO A 168 -0.39 16.60 -24.06
N SER A 169 -1.68 16.26 -24.00
CA SER A 169 -2.35 15.37 -24.94
C SER A 169 -3.83 15.77 -25.05
N TRP A 170 -4.42 15.61 -26.24
CA TRP A 170 -5.86 15.80 -26.44
C TRP A 170 -6.70 14.86 -25.58
N TRP A 171 -6.15 13.70 -25.21
CA TRP A 171 -6.78 12.72 -24.31
C TRP A 171 -6.68 13.10 -22.83
N LEU A 172 -5.86 14.10 -22.47
CA LEU A 172 -5.70 14.52 -21.08
C LEU A 172 -7.01 15.10 -20.51
N LEU A 173 -7.72 15.92 -21.28
CA LEU A 173 -8.97 16.54 -20.83
C LEU A 173 -10.09 15.48 -20.65
N PRO A 174 -10.36 14.56 -21.60
CA PRO A 174 -11.24 13.42 -21.37
C PRO A 174 -10.83 12.54 -20.18
N PHE A 175 -9.53 12.29 -19.99
CA PHE A 175 -9.03 11.49 -18.88
C PHE A 175 -9.30 12.16 -17.52
N ILE A 176 -9.01 13.46 -17.39
CA ILE A 176 -9.31 14.23 -16.18
C ILE A 176 -10.81 14.28 -15.94
N ALA A 177 -11.61 14.56 -16.98
CA ALA A 177 -13.07 14.61 -16.89
C ALA A 177 -13.64 13.28 -16.41
N ALA A 178 -13.27 12.16 -17.05
CA ALA A 178 -13.70 10.82 -16.66
C ALA A 178 -13.25 10.45 -15.24
N SER A 179 -12.02 10.81 -14.87
CA SER A 179 -11.50 10.60 -13.51
C SER A 179 -12.35 11.33 -12.48
N LEU A 180 -12.61 12.63 -12.68
CA LEU A 180 -13.42 13.44 -11.79
C LEU A 180 -14.87 12.93 -11.74
N THR A 181 -15.44 12.58 -12.90
CA THR A 181 -16.77 11.99 -12.99
C THR A 181 -16.85 10.70 -12.18
N LEU A 182 -15.90 9.76 -12.31
CA LEU A 182 -15.90 8.53 -11.54
C LEU A 182 -15.74 8.78 -10.04
N ILE A 183 -14.80 9.64 -9.64
CA ILE A 183 -14.54 9.99 -8.23
C ILE A 183 -15.79 10.61 -7.57
N VAL A 184 -16.54 11.43 -8.31
CA VAL A 184 -17.72 12.14 -7.81
C VAL A 184 -18.99 11.26 -7.92
N ALA A 185 -19.15 10.50 -8.99
CA ALA A 185 -20.36 9.72 -9.26
C ALA A 185 -20.37 8.39 -8.51
N MET A 186 -19.25 7.67 -8.41
CA MET A 186 -19.25 6.33 -7.80
C MET A 186 -19.72 6.31 -6.35
N PRO A 187 -19.32 7.24 -5.45
CA PRO A 187 -19.84 7.26 -4.08
C PRO A 187 -21.35 7.55 -4.00
N ARG A 188 -21.91 8.29 -4.97
CA ARG A 188 -23.37 8.53 -5.05
C ARG A 188 -24.11 7.32 -5.59
N LEU A 189 -23.53 6.70 -6.62
CA LEU A 189 -24.09 5.52 -7.25
C LEU A 189 -23.99 4.29 -6.36
N GLU A 190 -23.01 4.22 -5.46
CA GLU A 190 -22.82 3.16 -4.48
C GLU A 190 -24.14 2.87 -3.74
N HIS A 191 -24.77 3.87 -3.12
CA HIS A 191 -25.96 3.62 -2.32
C HIS A 191 -27.12 3.02 -3.14
N TRP A 192 -27.35 3.55 -4.33
CA TRP A 192 -28.36 3.00 -5.25
C TRP A 192 -27.97 1.60 -5.75
N PHE A 193 -26.70 1.38 -6.09
CA PHE A 193 -26.22 0.12 -6.63
C PHE A 193 -26.26 -0.99 -5.57
N PHE A 194 -25.82 -0.71 -4.36
CA PHE A 194 -25.86 -1.65 -3.24
C PHE A 194 -27.30 -1.98 -2.83
N THR A 195 -28.23 -1.01 -2.84
CA THR A 195 -29.64 -1.31 -2.51
C THR A 195 -30.34 -2.20 -3.54
N GLN A 196 -29.95 -2.13 -4.82
CA GLN A 196 -30.58 -2.93 -5.89
C GLN A 196 -29.86 -4.26 -6.17
N TYR A 197 -28.53 -4.22 -6.18
CA TYR A 197 -27.66 -5.31 -6.64
C TYR A 197 -26.69 -5.80 -5.58
N GLY A 198 -26.62 -5.13 -4.43
CA GLY A 198 -25.64 -5.37 -3.38
C GLY A 198 -25.75 -6.73 -2.70
N ASP A 199 -24.65 -7.16 -2.07
CA ASP A 199 -24.57 -8.36 -1.21
C ASP A 199 -24.98 -9.66 -1.90
N ARG A 200 -24.79 -9.72 -3.22
CA ARG A 200 -25.04 -10.91 -4.03
C ARG A 200 -23.76 -11.70 -4.25
N VAL A 201 -23.89 -13.03 -4.37
CA VAL A 201 -22.79 -13.97 -4.66
C VAL A 201 -22.01 -13.63 -5.94
N ILE A 202 -22.65 -12.90 -6.87
CA ILE A 202 -22.03 -12.47 -8.13
C ILE A 202 -21.09 -11.25 -7.99
N GLU A 203 -20.95 -10.68 -6.78
CA GLU A 203 -20.05 -9.57 -6.41
C GLU A 203 -20.03 -8.43 -7.44
N PRO A 204 -21.20 -7.83 -7.77
CA PRO A 204 -21.29 -6.82 -8.82
C PRO A 204 -20.52 -5.54 -8.48
N GLU A 205 -20.27 -5.27 -7.20
CA GLU A 205 -19.55 -4.11 -6.67
C GLU A 205 -18.06 -4.19 -6.99
N ILE A 206 -17.46 -5.38 -6.80
CA ILE A 206 -16.05 -5.65 -7.16
C ILE A 206 -15.87 -5.51 -8.67
N LYS A 207 -16.79 -6.08 -9.45
CA LYS A 207 -16.80 -5.96 -10.92
C LYS A 207 -16.91 -4.50 -11.37
N GLY A 208 -17.78 -3.71 -10.73
CA GLY A 208 -17.92 -2.29 -11.00
C GLY A 208 -16.65 -1.49 -10.71
N ALA A 209 -16.01 -1.74 -9.57
CA ALA A 209 -14.73 -1.12 -9.23
C ALA A 209 -13.62 -1.50 -10.23
N PHE A 210 -13.52 -2.78 -10.62
CA PHE A 210 -12.56 -3.21 -11.64
C PHE A 210 -12.83 -2.59 -13.02
N ALA A 211 -14.10 -2.49 -13.43
CA ALA A 211 -14.48 -1.81 -14.67
C ALA A 211 -14.07 -0.33 -14.64
N ALA A 212 -14.30 0.37 -13.53
CA ALA A 212 -13.87 1.75 -13.35
C ALA A 212 -12.33 1.90 -13.41
N LEU A 213 -11.59 1.02 -12.72
CA LEU A 213 -10.12 1.04 -12.74
C LEU A 213 -9.56 0.74 -14.15
N LEU A 214 -10.12 -0.22 -14.86
CA LEU A 214 -9.71 -0.54 -16.23
C LEU A 214 -10.04 0.59 -17.21
N LEU A 215 -11.19 1.26 -17.03
CA LEU A 215 -11.54 2.46 -17.80
C LEU A 215 -10.53 3.59 -17.56
N LEU A 216 -10.15 3.83 -16.30
CA LEU A 216 -9.10 4.80 -15.94
C LEU A 216 -7.74 4.42 -16.54
N MET A 217 -7.37 3.13 -16.54
CA MET A 217 -6.13 2.67 -17.15
C MET A 217 -6.11 2.89 -18.67
N TRP A 218 -7.19 2.53 -19.37
CA TRP A 218 -7.30 2.74 -20.81
C TRP A 218 -7.24 4.22 -21.19
N LEU A 219 -7.99 5.08 -20.50
CA LEU A 219 -7.94 6.52 -20.73
C LEU A 219 -6.59 7.12 -20.36
N GLY A 220 -5.97 6.64 -19.29
CA GLY A 220 -4.63 7.04 -18.86
C GLY A 220 -3.59 6.74 -19.95
N GLU A 221 -3.61 5.53 -20.50
CA GLU A 221 -2.72 5.13 -21.60
C GLU A 221 -2.86 6.06 -22.81
N LYS A 222 -4.10 6.38 -23.22
CA LYS A 222 -4.38 7.34 -24.31
C LYS A 222 -3.91 8.76 -23.98
N ALA A 223 -4.01 9.17 -22.73
CA ALA A 223 -3.54 10.47 -22.23
C ALA A 223 -2.02 10.53 -22.01
N HIS A 224 -1.27 9.45 -22.29
CA HIS A 224 0.14 9.31 -21.91
C HIS A 224 0.37 9.58 -20.42
N SER A 225 -0.60 9.19 -19.60
CA SER A 225 -0.61 9.35 -18.16
C SER A 225 -0.87 8.01 -17.49
N HIS A 226 -0.80 8.00 -16.17
CA HIS A 226 -0.98 6.80 -15.36
C HIS A 226 -2.23 6.91 -14.51
N ALA A 227 -2.98 5.82 -14.40
CA ALA A 227 -4.19 5.75 -13.59
C ALA A 227 -3.94 5.76 -12.07
N VAL A 228 -2.69 5.93 -11.61
CA VAL A 228 -2.30 5.83 -10.19
C VAL A 228 -3.05 6.88 -9.34
N LEU A 229 -3.00 8.17 -9.70
CA LEU A 229 -3.71 9.22 -8.94
C LEU A 229 -5.23 9.09 -9.00
N PRO A 230 -5.87 8.94 -10.17
CA PRO A 230 -7.31 8.71 -10.22
C PRO A 230 -7.75 7.47 -9.44
N ALA A 231 -7.00 6.36 -9.49
CA ALA A 231 -7.31 5.15 -8.74
C ALA A 231 -7.21 5.37 -7.23
N PHE A 232 -6.16 6.06 -6.76
CA PHE A 232 -6.00 6.40 -5.35
C PHE A 232 -7.16 7.29 -4.85
N LEU A 233 -7.48 8.35 -5.60
CA LEU A 233 -8.55 9.28 -5.25
C LEU A 233 -9.94 8.63 -5.32
N LEU A 234 -10.16 7.71 -6.27
CA LEU A 234 -11.39 6.92 -6.36
C LEU A 234 -11.51 5.99 -5.14
N GLY A 235 -10.42 5.32 -4.76
CA GLY A 235 -10.36 4.53 -3.53
C GLY A 235 -10.71 5.36 -2.31
N LEU A 236 -10.08 6.53 -2.16
CA LEU A 236 -10.37 7.47 -1.08
C LEU A 236 -11.83 7.93 -1.06
N ALA A 237 -12.40 8.23 -2.23
CA ALA A 237 -13.80 8.62 -2.34
C ALA A 237 -14.76 7.50 -1.92
N LEU A 238 -14.37 6.23 -2.13
CA LEU A 238 -15.11 5.04 -1.73
C LEU A 238 -14.74 4.50 -0.34
N SER A 239 -13.78 5.10 0.38
CA SER A 239 -13.30 4.51 1.64
C SER A 239 -14.40 4.34 2.69
N ARG A 240 -15.34 5.30 2.77
CA ARG A 240 -16.53 5.21 3.64
C ARG A 240 -17.48 4.08 3.24
N ALA A 241 -17.65 3.86 1.94
CA ALA A 241 -18.46 2.76 1.40
C ALA A 241 -17.89 1.40 1.84
N PHE A 242 -16.57 1.24 1.66
CA PHE A 242 -15.82 0.04 2.06
C PHE A 242 -15.81 -0.16 3.59
N ALA A 243 -15.76 0.93 4.36
CA ALA A 243 -15.84 0.88 5.81
C ALA A 243 -17.23 0.43 6.31
N ARG A 244 -18.32 0.84 5.65
CA ARG A 244 -19.68 0.36 5.92
C ARG A 244 -19.87 -1.10 5.52
N HIS A 245 -19.32 -1.50 4.38
CA HIS A 245 -19.45 -2.85 3.83
C HIS A 245 -18.13 -3.64 3.96
N ARG A 246 -17.70 -3.90 5.20
CA ARG A 246 -16.46 -4.64 5.51
C ARG A 246 -16.34 -6.00 4.79
N PRO A 247 -17.41 -6.81 4.61
CA PRO A 247 -17.32 -8.05 3.85
C PRO A 247 -16.88 -7.83 2.40
N THR A 248 -17.43 -6.82 1.72
CA THR A 248 -17.04 -6.45 0.35
C THR A 248 -15.58 -6.00 0.28
N GLN A 249 -15.13 -5.20 1.26
CA GLN A 249 -13.72 -4.84 1.39
C GLN A 249 -12.82 -6.07 1.50
N GLN A 250 -13.20 -7.04 2.35
CA GLN A 250 -12.42 -8.26 2.53
C GLN A 250 -12.37 -9.10 1.25
N ARG A 251 -13.50 -9.29 0.55
CA ARG A 251 -13.54 -10.03 -0.73
C ARG A 251 -12.70 -9.35 -1.80
N PHE A 252 -12.77 -8.02 -1.90
CA PHE A 252 -11.92 -7.26 -2.83
C PHE A 252 -10.44 -7.45 -2.51
N ARG A 253 -10.06 -7.39 -1.22
CA ARG A 253 -8.70 -7.68 -0.76
C ARG A 253 -8.27 -9.10 -1.09
N VAL A 254 -9.13 -10.11 -0.94
CA VAL A 254 -8.82 -11.50 -1.33
C VAL A 254 -8.46 -11.58 -2.80
N VAL A 255 -9.25 -10.99 -3.70
CA VAL A 255 -8.94 -10.99 -5.14
C VAL A 255 -7.63 -10.25 -5.43
N ALA A 256 -7.42 -9.09 -4.80
CA ALA A 256 -6.19 -8.34 -4.98
C ALA A 256 -4.97 -9.16 -4.51
N PHE A 257 -4.93 -9.53 -3.22
CA PHE A 257 -3.75 -10.12 -2.59
C PHE A 257 -3.48 -11.58 -2.99
N ALA A 258 -4.51 -12.36 -3.33
CA ALA A 258 -4.31 -13.74 -3.76
C ALA A 258 -3.96 -13.88 -5.25
N LEU A 259 -4.37 -12.92 -6.10
CA LEU A 259 -4.21 -13.03 -7.54
C LEU A 259 -3.39 -11.89 -8.15
N LEU A 260 -3.73 -10.62 -7.92
CA LEU A 260 -3.17 -9.50 -8.69
C LEU A 260 -1.85 -8.98 -8.11
N THR A 261 -1.77 -8.75 -6.80
CA THR A 261 -0.57 -8.19 -6.16
C THR A 261 0.67 -9.08 -6.31
N PRO A 262 0.57 -10.42 -6.24
CA PRO A 262 1.75 -11.26 -6.38
C PRO A 262 2.42 -11.10 -7.73
N PHE A 263 1.65 -10.99 -8.82
CA PHE A 263 2.21 -10.75 -10.15
C PHE A 263 2.90 -9.40 -10.28
N PHE A 264 2.38 -8.36 -9.62
CA PHE A 264 3.05 -7.06 -9.57
C PHE A 264 4.42 -7.15 -8.88
N PHE A 265 4.47 -7.70 -7.67
CA PHE A 265 5.70 -7.77 -6.88
C PHE A 265 6.72 -8.75 -7.47
N LEU A 266 6.27 -9.91 -7.96
CA LEU A 266 7.13 -10.86 -8.67
C LEU A 266 7.73 -10.24 -9.92
N ARG A 267 6.92 -9.61 -10.79
CA ARG A 267 7.42 -8.95 -12.00
C ARG A 267 8.41 -7.83 -11.65
N SER A 268 8.14 -7.06 -10.60
CA SER A 268 9.10 -6.05 -10.14
C SER A 268 10.42 -6.69 -9.73
N GLY A 269 10.38 -7.78 -8.96
CA GLY A 269 11.56 -8.54 -8.56
C GLY A 269 12.32 -9.12 -9.74
N MET A 270 11.63 -9.72 -10.71
CA MET A 270 12.25 -10.32 -11.91
C MET A 270 13.04 -9.33 -12.76
N ASN A 271 12.70 -8.04 -12.69
CA ASN A 271 13.43 -6.99 -13.41
C ASN A 271 14.71 -6.53 -12.69
N VAL A 272 14.88 -6.86 -11.41
CA VAL A 272 16.08 -6.52 -10.62
C VAL A 272 17.24 -7.41 -11.07
N SER A 273 18.38 -6.80 -11.37
CA SER A 273 19.63 -7.52 -11.71
C SER A 273 20.58 -7.51 -10.52
N LEU A 274 20.85 -8.67 -9.94
CA LEU A 274 21.79 -8.82 -8.83
C LEU A 274 23.22 -8.40 -9.21
N PRO A 275 23.77 -8.76 -10.38
CA PRO A 275 25.08 -8.27 -10.80
C PRO A 275 25.16 -6.74 -10.84
N LEU A 276 24.10 -6.06 -11.27
CA LEU A 276 24.07 -4.58 -11.30
C LEU A 276 23.97 -3.99 -9.90
N VAL A 277 23.25 -4.62 -8.97
CA VAL A 277 23.22 -4.19 -7.57
C VAL A 277 24.61 -4.33 -6.93
N ILE A 278 25.28 -5.46 -7.13
CA ILE A 278 26.63 -5.72 -6.60
C ILE A 278 27.65 -4.74 -7.20
N ALA A 279 27.55 -4.44 -8.50
CA ALA A 279 28.41 -3.45 -9.14
C ALA A 279 28.18 -2.02 -8.63
N ASN A 280 27.03 -1.73 -8.00
CA ASN A 280 26.61 -0.41 -7.56
C ASN A 280 26.37 -0.33 -6.04
N LEU A 281 27.11 -1.09 -5.23
CA LEU A 281 26.96 -1.10 -3.77
C LEU A 281 27.18 0.29 -3.13
N GLY A 282 28.09 1.10 -3.67
CA GLY A 282 28.30 2.47 -3.20
C GLY A 282 27.07 3.36 -3.38
N LEU A 283 26.43 3.31 -4.56
CA LEU A 283 25.17 4.00 -4.84
C LEU A 283 24.04 3.47 -3.95
N LEU A 284 23.94 2.15 -3.78
CA LEU A 284 22.95 1.53 -2.89
C LEU A 284 23.10 2.02 -1.45
N GLY A 285 24.32 2.00 -0.90
CA GLY A 285 24.62 2.46 0.45
C GLY A 285 24.31 3.94 0.62
N ALA A 286 24.69 4.78 -0.34
CA ALA A 286 24.41 6.21 -0.32
C ALA A 286 22.91 6.51 -0.35
N LEU A 287 22.14 5.87 -1.24
CA LEU A 287 20.69 6.06 -1.33
C LEU A 287 19.94 5.53 -0.10
N LEU A 288 20.37 4.39 0.44
CA LEU A 288 19.82 3.83 1.67
C LEU A 288 20.07 4.78 2.85
N ALA A 289 21.32 5.22 3.03
CA ALA A 289 21.68 6.16 4.09
C ALA A 289 20.94 7.49 3.93
N ALA A 290 20.88 8.04 2.72
CA ALA A 290 20.18 9.29 2.45
C ALA A 290 18.69 9.18 2.78
N LYS A 291 18.01 8.12 2.32
CA LYS A 291 16.61 7.88 2.66
C LYS A 291 16.40 7.84 4.17
N LEU A 292 17.15 7.00 4.89
CA LEU A 292 16.98 6.82 6.34
C LEU A 292 17.30 8.10 7.12
N ALA A 293 18.38 8.80 6.75
CA ALA A 293 18.79 10.04 7.40
C ALA A 293 17.79 11.17 7.16
N LEU A 294 17.43 11.44 5.90
CA LEU A 294 16.48 12.51 5.54
C LEU A 294 15.12 12.28 6.20
N LYS A 295 14.64 11.04 6.20
CA LYS A 295 13.38 10.68 6.87
C LYS A 295 13.46 10.88 8.38
N SER A 296 14.56 10.44 8.99
CA SER A 296 14.75 10.55 10.44
C SER A 296 14.83 12.01 10.88
N VAL A 297 15.62 12.83 10.17
CA VAL A 297 15.77 14.27 10.47
C VAL A 297 14.45 15.00 10.32
N ALA A 298 13.65 14.69 9.30
CA ALA A 298 12.38 15.37 9.05
C ALA A 298 11.25 14.92 9.98
N VAL A 299 11.13 13.61 10.23
CA VAL A 299 10.00 13.03 10.98
C VAL A 299 10.24 13.07 12.49
N HIS A 300 11.47 12.83 12.96
CA HIS A 300 11.74 12.67 14.39
C HIS A 300 11.34 13.87 15.26
N PRO A 301 11.62 15.14 14.88
CA PRO A 301 11.20 16.29 15.66
C PRO A 301 9.66 16.40 15.78
N LEU A 302 8.95 16.10 14.68
CA LEU A 302 7.48 16.11 14.67
C LEU A 302 6.91 14.93 15.46
N ALA A 303 7.52 13.76 15.37
CA ALA A 303 7.17 12.60 16.18
C ALA A 303 7.39 12.86 17.68
N ARG A 304 8.45 13.59 18.08
CA ARG A 304 8.64 14.04 19.47
C ARG A 304 7.55 14.97 19.94
N ARG A 305 6.97 15.79 19.06
CA ARG A 305 5.89 16.72 19.40
C ARG A 305 4.52 16.04 19.49
N TYR A 306 4.22 15.11 18.59
CA TYR A 306 2.86 14.57 18.42
C TYR A 306 2.69 13.10 18.82
N ALA A 307 3.79 12.35 18.97
CA ALA A 307 3.80 10.91 19.24
C ALA A 307 4.72 10.54 20.43
N ALA A 308 5.10 11.50 21.28
CA ALA A 308 5.84 11.21 22.50
C ALA A 308 5.02 10.30 23.44
N PRO A 309 5.67 9.35 24.15
CA PRO A 309 7.11 9.07 24.18
C PRO A 309 7.63 8.20 23.02
N HIS A 310 6.75 7.70 22.13
CA HIS A 310 7.05 6.75 21.05
C HIS A 310 7.57 7.40 19.75
N ALA A 311 8.36 8.47 19.88
CA ALA A 311 8.90 9.19 18.72
C ALA A 311 9.84 8.33 17.86
N PRO A 312 10.80 7.56 18.42
CA PRO A 312 11.68 6.70 17.62
C PRO A 312 10.91 5.62 16.84
N PHE A 313 9.91 5.01 17.47
CA PHE A 313 9.04 4.01 16.84
C PHE A 313 8.29 4.60 15.63
N THR A 314 7.68 5.77 15.82
CA THR A 314 6.98 6.51 14.76
C THR A 314 7.93 6.86 13.61
N THR A 315 9.13 7.37 13.91
CA THR A 315 10.14 7.71 12.89
C THR A 315 10.58 6.51 12.06
N LEU A 316 10.83 5.38 12.71
CA LEU A 316 11.27 4.17 12.02
C LEU A 316 10.15 3.57 11.17
N LEU A 317 8.91 3.51 11.67
CA LEU A 317 7.77 3.06 10.87
C LEU A 317 7.51 3.98 9.68
N MET A 318 7.62 5.30 9.85
CA MET A 318 7.53 6.24 8.73
C MET A 318 8.65 6.04 7.70
N SER A 319 9.78 5.42 8.06
CA SER A 319 10.90 5.16 7.15
C SER A 319 10.74 3.89 6.32
N THR A 320 9.69 3.10 6.56
CA THR A 320 9.44 1.85 5.84
C THR A 320 8.88 2.13 4.46
N GLY A 321 9.59 1.82 3.37
CA GLY A 321 9.05 1.94 2.01
C GLY A 321 8.78 0.56 1.41
N LEU A 322 7.80 0.44 0.51
CA LEU A 322 7.58 -0.78 -0.28
C LEU A 322 6.71 -0.48 -1.51
N THR A 323 5.41 -0.26 -1.30
CA THR A 323 4.40 -0.26 -2.37
C THR A 323 4.65 0.84 -3.40
N PHE A 324 4.46 2.12 -3.02
CA PHE A 324 4.62 3.23 -3.96
C PHE A 324 6.08 3.45 -4.38
N GLY A 325 7.05 3.05 -3.56
CA GLY A 325 8.46 3.05 -3.93
C GLY A 325 8.73 2.13 -5.12
N THR A 326 8.23 0.91 -5.04
CA THR A 326 8.31 -0.08 -6.13
C THR A 326 7.48 0.32 -7.35
N ILE A 327 6.28 0.89 -7.15
CA ILE A 327 5.45 1.43 -8.26
C ILE A 327 6.24 2.53 -9.00
N SER A 328 6.78 3.52 -8.29
CA SER A 328 7.52 4.64 -8.90
C SER A 328 8.74 4.15 -9.69
N ALA A 329 9.53 3.24 -9.11
CA ALA A 329 10.67 2.64 -9.80
C ALA A 329 10.23 1.85 -11.05
N THR A 330 9.18 1.04 -10.94
CA THR A 330 8.67 0.22 -12.05
C THR A 330 8.13 1.08 -13.20
N TYR A 331 7.43 2.16 -12.88
CA TYR A 331 6.89 3.09 -13.87
C TYR A 331 8.02 3.86 -14.56
N GLY A 332 9.00 4.37 -13.80
CA GLY A 332 10.20 4.97 -14.37
C GLY A 332 10.98 4.02 -15.29
N TYR A 333 11.10 2.75 -14.91
CA TYR A 333 11.82 1.75 -15.69
C TYR A 333 11.06 1.39 -16.98
N THR A 334 9.74 1.18 -16.87
CA THR A 334 8.89 0.83 -18.02
C THR A 334 8.81 1.99 -19.02
N ALA A 335 8.88 3.24 -18.55
CA ALA A 335 8.92 4.42 -19.41
C ALA A 335 10.31 4.74 -19.98
N GLY A 336 11.35 3.95 -19.65
CA GLY A 336 12.72 4.18 -20.09
C GLY A 336 13.40 5.40 -19.46
N ILE A 337 12.87 5.92 -18.34
CA ILE A 337 13.41 7.08 -17.64
C ILE A 337 14.59 6.68 -16.74
N VAL A 338 14.47 5.54 -16.05
CA VAL A 338 15.57 4.98 -15.24
C VAL A 338 16.16 3.76 -15.92
N THR A 339 17.49 3.62 -15.83
CA THR A 339 18.20 2.45 -16.38
C THR A 339 17.94 1.20 -15.53
N LYS A 340 18.24 0.02 -16.06
CA LYS A 340 18.11 -1.24 -15.31
C LYS A 340 18.95 -1.24 -14.02
N ALA A 341 20.12 -0.60 -14.03
CA ALA A 341 20.97 -0.47 -12.84
C ALA A 341 20.31 0.42 -11.78
N GLN A 342 19.82 1.60 -12.18
CA GLN A 342 19.09 2.52 -11.30
C GLN A 342 17.84 1.87 -10.71
N PHE A 343 17.03 1.22 -11.54
CA PHE A 343 15.85 0.46 -11.11
C PHE A 343 16.21 -0.62 -10.07
N SER A 344 17.23 -1.44 -10.37
CA SER A 344 17.65 -2.54 -9.49
C SER A 344 18.11 -2.03 -8.13
N VAL A 345 18.87 -0.93 -8.10
CA VAL A 345 19.28 -0.30 -6.85
C VAL A 345 18.10 0.31 -6.10
N LEU A 346 17.21 1.05 -6.77
CA LEU A 346 16.03 1.66 -6.14
C LEU A 346 15.12 0.61 -5.49
N VAL A 347 14.77 -0.46 -6.21
CA VAL A 347 13.93 -1.55 -5.66
C VAL A 347 14.63 -2.22 -4.48
N THR A 348 15.95 -2.43 -4.56
CA THR A 348 16.71 -3.02 -3.44
C THR A 348 16.68 -2.11 -2.22
N VAL A 349 16.90 -0.79 -2.37
CA VAL A 349 16.79 0.17 -1.26
C VAL A 349 15.37 0.17 -0.69
N VAL A 350 14.35 0.14 -1.53
CA VAL A 350 12.94 0.07 -1.11
C VAL A 350 12.72 -1.18 -0.24
N VAL A 351 13.10 -2.37 -0.71
CA VAL A 351 12.99 -3.63 0.06
C VAL A 351 13.78 -3.58 1.36
N LEU A 352 15.03 -3.12 1.35
CA LEU A 352 15.86 -2.99 2.54
C LEU A 352 15.21 -2.08 3.58
N THR A 353 14.65 -0.94 3.16
CA THR A 353 13.93 -0.06 4.06
C THR A 353 12.58 -0.59 4.53
N ALA A 354 11.98 -1.59 3.88
CA ALA A 354 10.81 -2.27 4.42
C ALA A 354 11.17 -3.13 5.64
N VAL A 355 12.37 -3.72 5.63
CA VAL A 355 12.83 -4.70 6.64
C VAL A 355 13.60 -4.02 7.77
N LEU A 356 14.64 -3.24 7.45
CA LEU A 356 15.59 -2.72 8.44
C LEU A 356 14.94 -1.79 9.50
N PRO A 357 14.27 -0.68 9.14
CA PRO A 357 13.57 0.16 10.09
C PRO A 357 12.51 -0.59 10.90
N THR A 358 11.74 -1.49 10.27
CA THR A 358 10.72 -2.30 10.93
C THR A 358 11.33 -3.20 12.00
N ALA A 359 12.37 -3.95 11.66
CA ALA A 359 13.06 -4.83 12.59
C ALA A 359 13.67 -4.05 13.77
N ILE A 360 14.26 -2.88 13.52
CA ILE A 360 14.81 -2.01 14.57
C ILE A 360 13.69 -1.46 15.46
N ALA A 361 12.58 -0.99 14.87
CA ALA A 361 11.45 -0.45 15.60
C ALA A 361 10.82 -1.48 16.54
N GLN A 362 10.61 -2.69 16.04
CA GLN A 362 10.04 -3.80 16.80
C GLN A 362 10.97 -4.29 17.90
N ARG A 363 12.26 -4.39 17.63
CA ARG A 363 13.22 -4.94 18.61
C ARG A 363 13.55 -3.96 19.74
N PHE A 364 13.67 -2.68 19.45
CA PHE A 364 14.24 -1.71 20.40
C PHE A 364 13.28 -0.61 20.86
N PHE A 365 12.21 -0.32 20.10
CA PHE A 365 11.37 0.85 20.34
C PHE A 365 9.88 0.51 20.45
N HIS A 366 9.52 -0.76 20.56
CA HIS A 366 8.13 -1.22 20.64
C HIS A 366 7.40 -0.62 21.85
N PRO A 367 6.28 0.11 21.65
CA PRO A 367 5.44 0.59 22.75
C PRO A 367 4.93 -0.58 23.59
N HIS A 368 5.27 -0.64 24.88
CA HIS A 368 4.71 -1.65 25.78
C HIS A 368 3.30 -1.19 26.19
N HIS A 369 2.28 -2.00 25.93
CA HIS A 369 0.91 -1.71 26.37
C HIS A 369 0.87 -1.68 27.90
N ALA A 370 0.53 -0.53 28.49
CA ALA A 370 -0.17 -0.54 29.76
C ALA A 370 -1.60 -1.04 29.46
N PRO A 371 -2.06 -2.17 30.03
CA PRO A 371 -3.44 -2.58 29.87
C PRO A 371 -4.35 -1.53 30.53
N SER A 372 -5.51 -1.28 29.91
CA SER A 372 -6.64 -0.48 30.41
C SER A 372 -6.45 1.04 30.56
N GLU A 373 -6.80 1.78 29.51
CA GLU A 373 -7.62 2.99 29.61
C GLU A 373 -8.41 3.10 28.30
N GLU A 374 -9.72 3.29 28.39
CA GLU A 374 -10.68 3.39 27.28
C GLU A 374 -11.13 2.08 26.59
N ARG A 375 -11.58 1.09 27.36
CA ARG A 375 -12.85 0.44 27.00
C ARG A 375 -13.96 1.29 27.62
N PRO A 376 -14.92 1.84 26.84
CA PRO A 376 -16.17 2.30 27.43
C PRO A 376 -16.72 1.13 28.24
N ALA A 377 -17.00 1.37 29.53
CA ALA A 377 -17.55 0.36 30.42
C ALA A 377 -18.74 -0.30 29.73
N ALA A 378 -18.55 -1.55 29.27
CA ALA A 378 -19.66 -2.39 28.91
C ALA A 378 -20.51 -2.48 30.17
N ALA A 379 -21.72 -1.94 30.11
CA ALA A 379 -22.69 -2.05 31.17
C ALA A 379 -22.75 -3.53 31.58
N SER A 380 -22.43 -3.80 32.84
CA SER A 380 -22.65 -5.10 33.45
C SER A 380 -24.11 -5.51 33.19
N PRO A 381 -24.39 -6.72 32.67
CA PRO A 381 -25.77 -7.19 32.63
C PRO A 381 -26.23 -7.30 34.08
N ALA A 382 -27.17 -6.45 34.48
CA ALA A 382 -27.85 -6.57 35.74
C ALA A 382 -28.39 -8.00 35.87
N ALA A 383 -28.10 -8.62 37.01
CA ALA A 383 -28.62 -9.92 37.38
C ALA A 383 -30.14 -9.93 37.21
N VAL A 384 -30.65 -10.89 36.42
CA VAL A 384 -32.06 -11.21 36.37
C VAL A 384 -32.45 -11.78 37.75
N PRO A 385 -33.44 -11.21 38.45
CA PRO A 385 -33.93 -11.81 39.68
C PRO A 385 -34.68 -13.09 39.34
N ASP A 386 -34.27 -14.16 40.01
CA ASP A 386 -34.92 -15.46 40.09
C ASP A 386 -36.42 -15.28 40.40
N SER A 387 -37.29 -15.73 39.49
CA SER A 387 -38.73 -15.75 39.73
C SER A 387 -39.37 -17.06 39.26
N ALA A 388 -39.82 -17.79 40.29
CA ALA A 388 -40.96 -18.68 40.33
C ALA A 388 -40.87 -20.03 39.60
N GLU A 389 -40.56 -21.05 40.42
CA GLU A 389 -41.08 -22.42 40.37
C GLU A 389 -42.51 -22.52 39.77
N PRO A 390 -42.77 -23.43 38.80
CA PRO A 390 -44.13 -23.81 38.46
C PRO A 390 -44.64 -24.92 39.41
N ALA A 391 -45.80 -24.67 40.03
CA ALA A 391 -46.55 -25.61 40.85
C ALA A 391 -47.09 -26.81 40.04
N PRO A 392 -47.42 -27.95 40.70
CA PRO A 392 -47.59 -29.23 40.04
C PRO A 392 -48.91 -29.39 39.28
N GLU A 393 -48.81 -30.09 38.16
CA GLU A 393 -49.85 -30.39 37.18
C GLU A 393 -50.97 -31.28 37.77
N GLN A 394 -52.18 -30.73 37.91
CA GLN A 394 -53.39 -31.49 38.27
C GLN A 394 -54.22 -31.80 37.02
N ASN A 395 -54.20 -33.09 36.64
CA ASN A 395 -55.24 -33.89 35.98
C ASN A 395 -56.45 -33.17 35.35
N ARG A 396 -56.66 -33.41 34.03
CA ARG A 396 -58.01 -33.64 33.46
C ARG A 396 -58.01 -34.75 32.38
N PRO A 397 -59.16 -35.45 32.19
CA PRO A 397 -59.22 -36.84 31.71
C PRO A 397 -59.52 -36.94 30.18
N PRO A 398 -59.54 -38.15 29.59
CA PRO A 398 -59.44 -38.31 28.14
C PRO A 398 -60.80 -38.21 27.44
N ARG A 399 -60.81 -37.58 26.27
CA ARG A 399 -61.70 -37.90 25.14
C ARG A 399 -61.00 -37.63 23.83
#